data_AF-A0A1G0XTB6-F1
#
_entry.id   AF-A0A1G0XTB6-F1
#
_cell.length_a   1.000
_cell.length_b   1.000
_cell.length_c   1.000
_cell.angle_alpha   90.00
_cell.angle_beta   90.00
_cell.angle_gamma   90.00
#
_symmetry.space_group_name_H-M   'P 1'
#
loop_
_entity.id
_entity.type
_entity.pdbx_description
1 polymer ?
#
loop_
_entity_poly.entity_id
_entity_poly.type
_entity_poly.pdbx_seq_one_letter_code
_entity_poly.pdbx_strand_id
1 'polypeptide(L)'
;MIEINDVMKTVFPGEVLSEISGAIPEECRKNMIIIGSLAVGYHFLAGKEGMAVRTKDADCLLSPRIRAVPAGEAIAEKLFTSGWTIKKDGEWNKPGDENTLPSQLPAIRLNPPGNTDWFIELLTVPESSEVREKKWLPFKTSQGYFGLPSFGFLSLTNFEPMETEMGIHVARPEMMALANMLEHPRIKPDLMSGYIEGRRIKRSNKDLGRVLAIAFLSTGEDVDSLEKWPDLFRKAMESCFPAEWQSLVKNTGSGLRELLTSDLDMDEAHHTCRYGLLASQPPTLEQLKIAGKRLLQDAVEPLEKMGSNET
;
A
#
# COMPACT_ATOMS: atom_id res chain seq x y z
N MET A 1 5.80 5.26 -33.28
CA MET A 1 5.08 4.55 -32.20
C MET A 1 5.69 5.01 -30.90
N ILE A 2 4.92 5.67 -30.04
CA ILE A 2 5.36 5.93 -28.66
C ILE A 2 5.19 4.58 -27.96
N GLU A 3 6.28 3.93 -27.56
CA GLU A 3 6.20 2.77 -26.67
C GLU A 3 5.50 3.24 -25.39
N ILE A 4 4.25 2.81 -25.23
CA ILE A 4 3.52 2.99 -23.99
C ILE A 4 4.11 1.96 -23.03
N ASN A 5 5.14 2.35 -22.30
CA ASN A 5 5.75 1.49 -21.29
C ASN A 5 4.76 1.25 -20.16
N ASP A 6 4.06 0.12 -20.23
CA ASP A 6 3.31 -0.40 -19.10
C ASP A 6 4.28 -0.71 -17.97
N VAL A 7 4.05 -0.06 -16.83
CA VAL A 7 4.97 -0.16 -15.70
C VAL A 7 4.67 -1.36 -14.81
N MET A 8 3.55 -2.08 -14.99
CA MET A 8 3.18 -3.20 -14.13
C MET A 8 3.47 -4.55 -14.78
N LYS A 9 4.17 -5.40 -14.04
CA LYS A 9 4.54 -6.76 -14.45
C LYS A 9 3.82 -7.78 -13.59
N THR A 10 3.60 -8.97 -14.16
CA THR A 10 3.01 -10.09 -13.43
C THR A 10 4.05 -10.64 -12.46
N VAL A 11 3.68 -10.72 -11.18
CA VAL A 11 4.52 -11.30 -10.13
C VAL A 11 3.70 -12.23 -9.24
N PHE A 12 4.36 -13.25 -8.69
CA PHE A 12 3.76 -14.17 -7.73
C PHE A 12 4.09 -13.71 -6.30
N PRO A 13 3.09 -13.30 -5.50
CA PRO A 13 3.36 -12.67 -4.21
C PRO A 13 4.23 -13.49 -3.26
N GLY A 14 4.00 -14.81 -3.17
CA GLY A 14 4.80 -15.69 -2.32
C GLY A 14 6.27 -15.76 -2.72
N GLU A 15 6.57 -15.80 -4.03
CA GLU A 15 7.94 -15.85 -4.54
C GLU A 15 8.67 -14.53 -4.27
N VAL A 16 8.02 -13.40 -4.53
CA VAL A 16 8.59 -12.07 -4.26
C VAL A 16 8.86 -11.88 -2.77
N LEU A 17 7.93 -12.26 -1.88
CA LEU A 17 8.15 -12.16 -0.43
C LEU A 17 9.30 -13.05 0.03
N SER A 18 9.43 -14.25 -0.55
CA SER A 18 10.53 -15.17 -0.25
C SER A 18 11.88 -14.57 -0.68
N GLU A 19 11.95 -13.98 -1.87
CA GLU A 19 13.13 -13.30 -2.37
C GLU A 19 13.52 -12.10 -1.49
N ILE A 20 12.54 -11.27 -1.09
CA ILE A 20 12.77 -10.15 -0.16
C ILE A 20 13.30 -10.67 1.17
N SER A 21 12.65 -11.66 1.79
CA SER A 21 13.08 -12.19 3.09
C SER A 21 14.48 -12.81 3.04
N GLY A 22 14.82 -13.49 1.95
CA GLY A 22 16.15 -14.05 1.72
C GLY A 22 17.24 -12.99 1.53
N ALA A 23 16.90 -11.81 0.99
CA ALA A 23 17.87 -10.76 0.66
C ALA A 23 18.17 -9.80 1.83
N ILE A 24 17.22 -9.59 2.74
CA ILE A 24 17.36 -8.68 3.89
C ILE A 24 18.13 -9.30 5.08
N PRO A 25 18.80 -8.47 5.92
CA PRO A 25 19.39 -8.94 7.17
C PRO A 25 18.35 -9.53 8.12
N GLU A 26 18.70 -10.62 8.81
CA GLU A 26 17.81 -11.34 9.73
C GLU A 26 17.31 -10.44 10.87
N GLU A 27 18.20 -9.62 11.42
CA GLU A 27 17.92 -8.68 12.49
C GLU A 27 16.92 -7.58 12.10
N CYS A 28 16.76 -7.32 10.80
CA CYS A 28 15.85 -6.33 10.26
C CYS A 28 14.47 -6.90 9.90
N ARG A 29 14.31 -8.22 9.78
CA ARG A 29 13.05 -8.84 9.30
C ARG A 29 11.84 -8.48 10.15
N LYS A 30 12.03 -8.50 11.48
CA LYS A 30 11.00 -8.10 12.46
C LYS A 30 10.57 -6.63 12.34
N ASN A 31 11.37 -5.79 11.70
CA ASN A 31 11.10 -4.37 11.51
C ASN A 31 10.45 -4.07 10.17
N MET A 32 10.22 -5.06 9.32
CA MET A 32 9.65 -4.87 8.00
C MET A 32 8.25 -5.45 7.90
N ILE A 33 7.36 -4.63 7.34
CA ILE A 33 5.99 -4.96 7.01
C ILE A 33 5.80 -4.70 5.52
N ILE A 34 5.46 -5.72 4.75
CA ILE A 34 5.05 -5.55 3.35
C ILE A 34 3.64 -4.97 3.31
N ILE A 35 3.43 -3.97 2.48
CA ILE A 35 2.13 -3.32 2.27
C ILE A 35 1.76 -3.31 0.79
N GLY A 36 0.64 -2.68 0.45
CA GLY A 36 0.22 -2.50 -0.93
C GLY A 36 -0.28 -3.79 -1.58
N SER A 37 -0.27 -3.81 -2.92
CA SER A 37 -0.86 -4.91 -3.71
C SER A 37 -0.19 -6.25 -3.45
N LEU A 38 1.11 -6.25 -3.10
CA LEU A 38 1.87 -7.46 -2.83
C LEU A 38 1.43 -8.13 -1.53
N ALA A 39 1.21 -7.36 -0.46
CA ALA A 39 0.68 -7.87 0.80
C ALA A 39 -0.73 -8.44 0.65
N VAL A 40 -1.61 -7.74 -0.07
CA VAL A 40 -2.97 -8.23 -0.36
C VAL A 40 -2.92 -9.50 -1.22
N GLY A 41 -2.09 -9.51 -2.26
CA GLY A 41 -1.89 -10.68 -3.11
C GLY A 41 -1.37 -11.87 -2.31
N TYR A 42 -0.41 -11.67 -1.42
CA TYR A 42 0.07 -12.75 -0.56
C TYR A 42 -1.06 -13.30 0.33
N HIS A 43 -1.81 -12.42 0.99
CA HIS A 43 -2.86 -12.85 1.91
C HIS A 43 -3.96 -13.69 1.23
N PHE A 44 -4.46 -13.26 0.07
CA PHE A 44 -5.60 -13.93 -0.58
C PHE A 44 -5.22 -14.93 -1.67
N LEU A 45 -4.02 -14.81 -2.24
CA LEU A 45 -3.64 -15.54 -3.45
C LEU A 45 -2.44 -16.48 -3.23
N ALA A 46 -1.66 -16.32 -2.15
CA ALA A 46 -0.56 -17.24 -1.89
C ALA A 46 -1.07 -18.67 -1.72
N GLY A 47 -0.37 -19.63 -2.33
CA GLY A 47 -0.74 -21.04 -2.33
C GLY A 47 -1.83 -21.43 -3.33
N LYS A 48 -2.45 -20.48 -4.05
CA LYS A 48 -3.37 -20.77 -5.16
C LYS A 48 -2.57 -20.83 -6.47
N GLU A 49 -2.58 -21.99 -7.12
CA GLU A 49 -1.81 -22.22 -8.35
C GLU A 49 -2.14 -21.20 -9.45
N GLY A 50 -1.11 -20.59 -10.03
CA GLY A 50 -1.23 -19.62 -11.11
C GLY A 50 -1.78 -18.25 -10.70
N MET A 51 -2.08 -18.00 -9.42
CA MET A 51 -2.59 -16.69 -8.98
C MET A 51 -1.44 -15.70 -8.78
N ALA A 52 -1.43 -14.68 -9.63
CA ALA A 52 -0.48 -13.59 -9.63
C ALA A 52 -1.18 -12.23 -9.44
N VAL A 53 -0.38 -11.22 -9.13
CA VAL A 53 -0.79 -9.81 -9.19
C VAL A 53 0.05 -9.10 -10.24
N ARG A 54 -0.49 -8.02 -10.82
CA ARG A 54 0.31 -7.10 -11.62
C ARG A 54 0.72 -5.91 -10.75
N THR A 55 2.01 -5.79 -10.47
CA THR A 55 2.58 -4.68 -9.71
C THR A 55 4.01 -4.41 -10.17
N LYS A 56 4.63 -3.36 -9.62
CA LYS A 56 6.01 -2.97 -9.93
C LYS A 56 6.83 -2.70 -8.68
N ASP A 57 6.15 -2.37 -7.59
CA ASP A 57 6.70 -2.02 -6.30
C ASP A 57 6.34 -3.10 -5.29
N ALA A 58 7.35 -3.44 -4.47
CA ALA A 58 7.18 -4.07 -3.17
C ALA A 58 7.38 -2.98 -2.10
N ASP A 59 6.26 -2.43 -1.62
CA ASP A 59 6.27 -1.40 -0.58
C ASP A 59 6.61 -2.03 0.77
N CYS A 60 7.75 -1.64 1.33
CA CYS A 60 8.30 -2.17 2.58
C CYS A 60 8.30 -1.10 3.66
N LEU A 61 7.33 -1.17 4.56
CA LEU A 61 7.22 -0.27 5.69
C LEU A 61 8.16 -0.70 6.82
N LEU A 62 9.05 0.21 7.22
CA LEU A 62 9.95 0.02 8.36
C LEU A 62 9.31 0.56 9.64
N SER A 63 9.24 -0.29 10.66
CA SER A 63 8.57 0.00 11.94
C SER A 63 9.21 -0.76 13.12
N PRO A 64 9.19 -0.23 14.36
CA PRO A 64 8.74 1.11 14.73
C PRO A 64 9.65 2.20 14.17
N ARG A 65 9.15 3.44 14.05
CA ARG A 65 9.88 4.57 13.44
C ARG A 65 11.30 4.75 13.97
N ILE A 66 11.51 4.55 15.27
CA ILE A 66 12.83 4.68 15.92
C ILE A 66 13.87 3.70 15.38
N ARG A 67 13.44 2.60 14.75
CA ARG A 67 14.30 1.61 14.09
C ARG A 67 14.38 1.82 12.58
N ALA A 68 13.58 2.70 11.98
CA ALA A 68 13.45 2.82 10.55
C ALA A 68 14.75 3.26 9.85
N VAL A 69 15.45 4.27 10.38
CA VAL A 69 16.74 4.73 9.82
C VAL A 69 17.81 3.62 9.90
N PRO A 70 18.18 3.08 11.08
CA PRO A 70 19.22 2.06 11.12
C PRO A 70 18.86 0.78 10.36
N ALA A 71 17.58 0.39 10.32
CA ALA A 71 17.14 -0.74 9.50
C ALA A 71 17.22 -0.41 8.00
N GLY A 72 16.82 0.78 7.58
CA GLY A 72 16.91 1.24 6.19
C GLY A 72 18.34 1.28 5.68
N GLU A 73 19.28 1.77 6.50
CA GLU A 73 20.71 1.75 6.20
C GLU A 73 21.23 0.32 6.06
N ALA A 74 20.99 -0.54 7.06
CA ALA A 74 21.46 -1.93 7.04
C ALA A 74 20.89 -2.73 5.85
N ILE A 75 19.60 -2.59 5.57
CA ILE A 75 18.94 -3.23 4.42
C ILE A 75 19.57 -2.72 3.11
N ALA A 76 19.66 -1.40 2.93
CA ALA A 76 20.21 -0.83 1.71
C ALA A 76 21.63 -1.32 1.41
N GLU A 77 22.53 -1.28 2.40
CA GLU A 77 23.91 -1.77 2.24
C GLU A 77 23.96 -3.25 1.91
N LYS A 78 23.15 -4.06 2.59
CA LYS A 78 23.08 -5.49 2.32
C LYS A 78 22.61 -5.77 0.89
N LEU A 79 21.61 -5.04 0.42
CA LEU A 79 21.08 -5.20 -0.94
C LEU A 79 22.12 -4.78 -1.97
N PHE A 80 22.78 -3.63 -1.81
CA PHE A 80 23.86 -3.18 -2.70
C PHE A 80 25.01 -4.18 -2.79
N THR A 81 25.49 -4.67 -1.64
CA THR A 81 26.57 -5.67 -1.60
C THR A 81 26.16 -7.02 -2.19
N SER A 82 24.86 -7.31 -2.23
CA SER A 82 24.29 -8.51 -2.85
C SER A 82 23.90 -8.30 -4.33
N GLY A 83 24.33 -7.20 -4.95
CA GLY A 83 24.15 -6.93 -6.37
C GLY A 83 22.80 -6.33 -6.76
N TRP A 84 21.98 -5.91 -5.80
CA TRP A 84 20.78 -5.12 -6.09
C TRP A 84 21.19 -3.74 -6.58
N THR A 85 20.42 -3.17 -7.51
CA THR A 85 20.79 -1.92 -8.17
C THR A 85 19.67 -0.88 -8.07
N ILE A 86 20.07 0.39 -7.98
CA ILE A 86 19.12 1.51 -8.02
C ILE A 86 18.29 1.42 -9.30
N LYS A 87 16.98 1.52 -9.16
CA LYS A 87 16.05 1.58 -10.28
C LYS A 87 16.40 2.79 -11.17
N LYS A 88 16.79 2.52 -12.41
CA LYS A 88 17.36 3.54 -13.32
C LYS A 88 16.33 4.46 -13.99
N ASP A 89 15.07 4.04 -14.07
CA ASP A 89 14.03 4.83 -14.74
C ASP A 89 13.19 5.65 -13.77
N GLY A 90 12.92 6.89 -14.15
CA GLY A 90 12.08 7.84 -13.42
C GLY A 90 12.89 8.86 -12.62
N GLU A 91 12.17 9.67 -11.84
CA GLU A 91 12.72 10.82 -11.09
C GLU A 91 13.63 10.43 -9.91
N TRP A 92 13.68 9.15 -9.57
CA TRP A 92 14.27 8.61 -8.33
C TRP A 92 15.56 7.82 -8.61
N ASN A 93 16.19 8.04 -9.76
CA ASN A 93 17.26 7.20 -10.28
C ASN A 93 18.67 7.61 -9.84
N LYS A 94 18.80 8.70 -9.07
CA LYS A 94 20.07 9.20 -8.56
C LYS A 94 19.97 9.47 -7.07
N PRO A 95 20.97 9.02 -6.28
CA PRO A 95 21.07 9.35 -4.87
C PRO A 95 21.26 10.86 -4.67
N GLY A 96 20.80 11.38 -3.52
CA GLY A 96 21.12 12.73 -3.08
C GLY A 96 22.50 12.82 -2.44
N ASP A 97 22.85 14.04 -2.03
CA ASP A 97 24.07 14.38 -1.30
C ASP A 97 23.77 15.05 0.04
N GLU A 98 24.82 15.47 0.75
CA GLU A 98 24.74 16.13 2.06
C GLU A 98 24.01 17.49 2.05
N ASN A 99 23.86 18.11 0.87
CA ASN A 99 23.20 19.39 0.69
C ASN A 99 21.76 19.24 0.19
N THR A 100 21.35 18.02 -0.15
CA THR A 100 20.01 17.74 -0.66
C THR A 100 19.00 17.86 0.47
N LEU A 101 17.98 18.72 0.30
CA LEU A 101 16.95 18.90 1.31
C LEU A 101 16.16 17.60 1.53
N PRO A 102 15.69 17.29 2.75
CA PRO A 102 14.94 16.06 3.00
C PRO A 102 13.76 15.84 2.06
N SER A 103 13.01 16.89 1.72
CA SER A 103 11.86 16.82 0.79
C SER A 103 12.24 16.55 -0.67
N GLN A 104 13.52 16.71 -1.01
CA GLN A 104 14.09 16.48 -2.33
C GLN A 104 14.90 15.18 -2.41
N LEU A 105 15.12 14.50 -1.27
CA LEU A 105 15.85 13.24 -1.25
C LEU A 105 15.07 12.16 -1.97
N PRO A 106 15.77 11.30 -2.74
CA PRO A 106 15.13 10.18 -3.41
C PRO A 106 14.67 9.11 -2.40
N ALA A 107 13.48 8.53 -2.60
CA ALA A 107 13.14 7.22 -2.04
C ALA A 107 14.13 6.17 -2.55
N ILE A 108 14.53 5.26 -1.68
CA ILE A 108 15.34 4.11 -2.08
C ILE A 108 14.47 3.11 -2.85
N ARG A 109 14.86 2.82 -4.09
CA ARG A 109 14.18 1.88 -4.99
C ARG A 109 15.18 0.95 -5.62
N LEU A 110 15.18 -0.32 -5.23
CA LEU A 110 16.20 -1.28 -5.67
C LEU A 110 15.57 -2.45 -6.42
N ASN A 111 16.11 -2.71 -7.61
CA ASN A 111 15.80 -3.88 -8.41
C ASN A 111 16.64 -5.08 -7.92
N PRO A 112 16.06 -6.30 -7.88
CA PRO A 112 16.84 -7.51 -7.63
C PRO A 112 17.88 -7.78 -8.72
N PRO A 113 18.93 -8.57 -8.43
CA PRO A 113 19.95 -8.91 -9.42
C PRO A 113 19.34 -9.61 -10.63
N GLY A 114 19.53 -9.03 -11.83
CA GLY A 114 19.03 -9.60 -13.08
C GLY A 114 17.51 -9.48 -13.31
N ASN A 115 16.77 -8.81 -12.41
CA ASN A 115 15.33 -8.64 -12.51
C ASN A 115 14.97 -7.15 -12.48
N THR A 116 14.25 -6.66 -13.50
CA THR A 116 13.75 -5.28 -13.56
C THR A 116 12.23 -5.21 -13.56
N ASP A 117 11.54 -6.32 -13.35
CA ASP A 117 10.08 -6.39 -13.39
C ASP A 117 9.44 -5.77 -12.16
N TRP A 118 10.14 -5.81 -11.03
CA TRP A 118 9.73 -5.18 -9.79
C TRP A 118 10.94 -4.64 -9.01
N PHE A 119 10.67 -3.73 -8.07
CA PHE A 119 11.67 -3.17 -7.15
C PHE A 119 11.13 -3.10 -5.72
N ILE A 120 12.03 -3.15 -4.75
CA ILE A 120 11.71 -2.82 -3.36
C ILE A 120 11.69 -1.30 -3.18
N GLU A 121 10.72 -0.76 -2.44
CA GLU A 121 10.69 0.63 -1.97
C GLU A 121 10.58 0.66 -0.45
N LEU A 122 11.51 1.32 0.24
CA LEU A 122 11.48 1.42 1.71
C LEU A 122 10.72 2.67 2.16
N LEU A 123 9.82 2.51 3.12
CA LEU A 123 9.00 3.57 3.72
C LEU A 123 9.08 3.50 5.25
N THR A 124 8.50 4.48 5.96
CA THR A 124 8.33 4.41 7.42
C THR A 124 6.99 4.97 7.86
N VAL A 125 6.55 4.59 9.07
CA VAL A 125 5.38 5.17 9.75
C VAL A 125 5.62 6.64 10.14
N PRO A 126 4.56 7.47 10.26
CA PRO A 126 4.67 8.88 10.67
C PRO A 126 5.22 9.04 12.09
N GLU A 127 5.74 10.23 12.37
CA GLU A 127 6.30 10.59 13.68
C GLU A 127 5.26 10.62 14.78
N SER A 128 4.05 11.08 14.45
CA SER A 128 2.92 11.12 15.37
C SER A 128 1.61 10.97 14.61
N SER A 129 0.53 10.75 15.35
CA SER A 129 -0.83 10.71 14.82
C SER A 129 -1.28 12.04 14.20
N GLU A 130 -0.59 13.15 14.45
CA GLU A 130 -0.96 14.48 13.95
C GLU A 130 -0.35 14.81 12.58
N VAL A 131 0.73 14.10 12.18
CA VAL A 131 1.40 14.34 10.90
C VAL A 131 0.59 13.73 9.77
N ARG A 132 -0.04 14.58 8.95
CA ARG A 132 -0.79 14.16 7.74
C ARG A 132 0.04 14.19 6.48
N GLU A 133 0.81 15.26 6.31
CA GLU A 133 1.59 15.51 5.11
C GLU A 133 2.69 14.46 4.92
N LYS A 134 3.07 14.27 3.65
CA LYS A 134 4.24 13.48 3.32
C LYS A 134 5.49 14.07 3.98
N LYS A 135 6.19 13.28 4.79
CA LYS A 135 7.51 13.61 5.34
C LYS A 135 8.55 12.64 4.82
N TRP A 136 9.80 13.09 4.83
CA TRP A 136 10.95 12.32 4.37
C TRP A 136 11.94 12.24 5.51
N LEU A 137 12.24 11.01 5.94
CA LEU A 137 13.23 10.77 6.98
C LEU A 137 14.58 10.44 6.29
N PRO A 138 15.57 11.35 6.32
CA PRO A 138 16.84 11.16 5.64
C PRO A 138 17.65 10.02 6.26
N PHE A 139 18.38 9.28 5.42
CA PHE A 139 19.40 8.31 5.84
C PHE A 139 20.52 8.21 4.80
N LYS A 140 21.68 7.71 5.21
CA LYS A 140 22.89 7.67 4.37
C LYS A 140 23.30 6.24 4.05
N THR A 141 23.74 6.03 2.82
CA THR A 141 24.33 4.78 2.35
C THR A 141 25.68 5.03 1.68
N SER A 142 26.38 3.97 1.31
CA SER A 142 27.59 3.95 0.48
C SER A 142 27.34 4.53 -0.92
N GLN A 143 26.10 4.53 -1.38
CA GLN A 143 25.70 5.11 -2.67
C GLN A 143 25.27 6.58 -2.57
N GLY A 144 25.12 7.14 -1.36
CA GLY A 144 24.67 8.52 -1.14
C GLY A 144 23.45 8.61 -0.22
N TYR A 145 22.72 9.72 -0.32
CA TYR A 145 21.61 10.04 0.59
C TYR A 145 20.25 9.67 -0.01
N PHE A 146 19.38 9.11 0.83
CA PHE A 146 18.02 8.74 0.49
C PHE A 146 17.07 9.19 1.59
N GLY A 147 15.77 9.19 1.29
CA GLY A 147 14.72 9.46 2.27
C GLY A 147 13.75 8.29 2.39
N LEU A 148 13.34 7.97 3.62
CA LEU A 148 12.19 7.10 3.87
C LEU A 148 10.92 7.96 3.82
N PRO A 149 10.09 7.85 2.78
CA PRO A 149 8.81 8.53 2.73
C PRO A 149 7.87 8.00 3.83
N SER A 150 7.07 8.91 4.38
CA SER A 150 6.05 8.63 5.37
C SER A 150 4.79 9.41 5.05
N PHE A 151 3.62 8.79 5.21
CA PHE A 151 2.31 9.39 4.97
C PHE A 151 1.41 9.22 6.19
N GLY A 152 0.41 10.09 6.35
CA GLY A 152 -0.34 10.20 7.60
C GLY A 152 -1.05 8.92 8.05
N PHE A 153 -1.69 8.20 7.12
CA PHE A 153 -2.45 6.99 7.47
C PHE A 153 -1.64 5.69 7.41
N LEU A 154 -0.32 5.75 7.16
CA LEU A 154 0.52 4.53 7.15
C LEU A 154 0.60 3.83 8.50
N SER A 155 0.36 4.54 9.61
CA SER A 155 0.29 3.92 10.95
C SER A 155 -0.74 2.79 11.03
N LEU A 156 -1.84 2.86 10.28
CA LEU A 156 -2.85 1.79 10.22
C LEU A 156 -2.28 0.50 9.62
N THR A 157 -1.42 0.60 8.62
CA THR A 157 -0.79 -0.60 8.03
C THR A 157 0.21 -1.29 8.97
N ASN A 158 0.57 -0.61 10.07
CA ASN A 158 1.37 -1.15 11.18
C ASN A 158 0.51 -1.62 12.37
N PHE A 159 -0.82 -1.51 12.30
CA PHE A 159 -1.70 -2.02 13.34
C PHE A 159 -1.83 -3.54 13.22
N GLU A 160 -1.24 -4.27 14.18
CA GLU A 160 -1.27 -5.73 14.29
C GLU A 160 -0.98 -6.47 12.96
N PRO A 161 0.18 -6.22 12.33
CA PRO A 161 0.52 -6.86 11.06
C PRO A 161 0.69 -8.37 11.26
N MET A 162 0.45 -9.15 10.22
CA MET A 162 0.49 -10.61 10.28
C MET A 162 1.92 -11.09 10.02
N GLU A 163 2.46 -11.89 10.93
CA GLU A 163 3.73 -12.58 10.71
C GLU A 163 3.58 -13.65 9.62
N THR A 164 4.59 -13.77 8.78
CA THR A 164 4.68 -14.81 7.75
C THR A 164 5.68 -15.88 8.16
N GLU A 165 5.59 -17.07 7.55
CA GLU A 165 6.57 -18.14 7.74
C GLU A 165 8.00 -17.74 7.36
N MET A 166 8.16 -16.63 6.62
CA MET A 166 9.43 -16.09 6.18
C MET A 166 10.06 -15.11 7.20
N GLY A 167 9.45 -14.92 8.37
CA GLY A 167 9.95 -14.05 9.44
C GLY A 167 9.83 -12.54 9.18
N ILE A 168 9.17 -12.16 8.08
CA ILE A 168 8.71 -10.79 7.79
C ILE A 168 7.21 -10.68 8.05
N HIS A 169 6.70 -9.45 8.12
CA HIS A 169 5.28 -9.22 8.32
C HIS A 169 4.59 -8.73 7.04
N VAL A 170 3.28 -8.92 6.96
CA VAL A 170 2.41 -8.31 5.96
C VAL A 170 1.32 -7.50 6.65
N ALA A 171 0.98 -6.33 6.11
CA ALA A 171 -0.12 -5.54 6.61
C ALA A 171 -1.46 -6.26 6.38
N ARG A 172 -2.37 -6.08 7.33
CA ARG A 172 -3.75 -6.55 7.24
C ARG A 172 -4.48 -5.88 6.05
N PRO A 173 -5.13 -6.63 5.15
CA PRO A 173 -5.88 -6.05 4.04
C PRO A 173 -6.93 -5.02 4.48
N GLU A 174 -7.67 -5.32 5.54
CA GLU A 174 -8.65 -4.41 6.12
C GLU A 174 -8.01 -3.08 6.56
N MET A 175 -6.81 -3.11 7.16
CA MET A 175 -6.11 -1.90 7.58
C MET A 175 -5.60 -1.07 6.40
N MET A 176 -5.17 -1.73 5.32
CA MET A 176 -4.83 -1.05 4.07
C MET A 176 -6.06 -0.43 3.40
N ALA A 177 -7.20 -1.11 3.45
CA ALA A 177 -8.47 -0.55 2.96
C ALA A 177 -8.85 0.71 3.75
N LEU A 178 -8.80 0.66 5.08
CA LEU A 178 -9.07 1.80 5.95
C LEU A 178 -8.12 2.97 5.67
N ALA A 179 -6.82 2.71 5.55
CA ALA A 179 -5.83 3.75 5.25
C ALA A 179 -6.12 4.48 3.92
N ASN A 180 -6.48 3.74 2.87
CA ASN A 180 -6.82 4.33 1.57
C ASN A 180 -8.13 5.12 1.60
N MET A 181 -9.14 4.66 2.35
CA MET A 181 -10.40 5.39 2.54
C MET A 181 -10.18 6.74 3.24
N LEU A 182 -9.35 6.76 4.30
CA LEU A 182 -9.05 7.98 5.03
C LEU A 182 -8.14 8.96 4.24
N GLU A 183 -7.23 8.43 3.42
CA GLU A 183 -6.37 9.26 2.56
C GLU A 183 -7.17 9.97 1.43
N HIS A 184 -8.26 9.34 0.99
CA HIS A 184 -9.09 9.81 -0.12
C HIS A 184 -10.55 9.99 0.32
N PRO A 185 -10.86 10.98 1.18
CA PRO A 185 -12.24 11.27 1.59
C PRO A 185 -13.07 11.88 0.46
N ARG A 186 -12.46 12.16 -0.69
CA ARG A 186 -13.07 12.66 -1.93
C ARG A 186 -12.23 12.23 -3.13
N ILE A 187 -12.83 12.26 -4.32
CA ILE A 187 -12.10 12.05 -5.57
C ILE A 187 -11.27 13.30 -5.90
N LYS A 188 -9.94 13.12 -6.03
CA LYS A 188 -9.00 14.20 -6.33
C LYS A 188 -8.57 14.12 -7.81
N PRO A 189 -8.30 15.25 -8.48
CA PRO A 189 -7.91 15.27 -9.90
C PRO A 189 -6.47 14.79 -10.13
N ASP A 190 -5.67 14.63 -9.07
CA ASP A 190 -4.26 14.25 -9.15
C ASP A 190 -4.08 12.91 -9.86
N LEU A 191 -3.35 12.93 -10.97
CA LEU A 191 -3.02 11.74 -11.74
C LEU A 191 -1.80 11.03 -11.16
N MET A 192 -1.74 9.71 -11.34
CA MET A 192 -0.50 8.99 -11.13
C MET A 192 0.56 9.36 -12.17
N SER A 193 1.83 9.23 -11.78
CA SER A 193 2.97 9.45 -12.67
C SER A 193 3.14 8.33 -13.71
N GLY A 194 2.68 7.11 -13.41
CA GLY A 194 2.76 5.95 -14.30
C GLY A 194 1.44 5.63 -15.00
N TYR A 195 1.55 4.91 -16.12
CA TYR A 195 0.40 4.36 -16.84
C TYR A 195 0.02 3.00 -16.27
N ILE A 196 -1.27 2.67 -16.30
CA ILE A 196 -1.77 1.32 -16.08
C ILE A 196 -2.43 0.89 -17.38
N GLU A 197 -1.86 -0.10 -18.07
CA GLU A 197 -2.36 -0.58 -19.36
C GLU A 197 -2.76 0.59 -20.30
N GLY A 198 -1.79 1.50 -20.50
CA GLY A 198 -1.93 2.67 -21.36
C GLY A 198 -2.80 3.82 -20.86
N ARG A 199 -3.37 3.77 -19.65
CA ARG A 199 -4.16 4.86 -19.07
C ARG A 199 -3.43 5.56 -17.93
N ARG A 200 -3.46 6.90 -17.92
CA ARG A 200 -3.19 7.67 -16.70
C ARG A 200 -4.48 7.73 -15.89
N ILE A 201 -4.40 7.36 -14.62
CA ILE A 201 -5.55 7.20 -13.73
C ILE A 201 -5.40 8.16 -12.56
N LYS A 202 -6.51 8.69 -12.04
CA LYS A 202 -6.49 9.47 -10.79
C LYS A 202 -5.98 8.61 -9.64
N ARG A 203 -5.13 9.19 -8.78
CA ARG A 203 -4.58 8.48 -7.62
C ARG A 203 -5.68 7.99 -6.68
N SER A 204 -6.69 8.84 -6.43
CA SER A 204 -7.86 8.46 -5.63
C SER A 204 -8.64 7.29 -6.23
N ASN A 205 -8.71 7.18 -7.56
CA ASN A 205 -9.42 6.09 -8.22
C ASN A 205 -8.63 4.77 -8.14
N LYS A 206 -7.30 4.83 -8.24
CA LYS A 206 -6.45 3.64 -7.98
C LYS A 206 -6.62 3.15 -6.54
N ASP A 207 -6.44 4.03 -5.57
CA ASP A 207 -6.43 3.64 -4.16
C ASP A 207 -7.86 3.27 -3.71
N LEU A 208 -8.86 4.02 -4.18
CA LEU A 208 -10.30 3.74 -4.26
C LEU A 208 -10.62 2.31 -4.72
N GLY A 209 -10.14 1.99 -5.92
CA GLY A 209 -10.29 0.68 -6.54
C GLY A 209 -9.64 -0.42 -5.71
N ARG A 210 -8.48 -0.18 -5.11
CA ARG A 210 -7.83 -1.16 -4.22
C ARG A 210 -8.69 -1.48 -3.00
N VAL A 211 -9.38 -0.50 -2.41
CA VAL A 211 -10.37 -0.73 -1.34
C VAL A 211 -11.46 -1.70 -1.81
N LEU A 212 -12.03 -1.45 -2.99
CA LEU A 212 -13.05 -2.33 -3.59
C LEU A 212 -12.52 -3.73 -3.89
N ALA A 213 -11.29 -3.83 -4.37
CA ALA A 213 -10.65 -5.11 -4.67
C ALA A 213 -10.40 -5.94 -3.41
N ILE A 214 -9.98 -5.32 -2.30
CA ILE A 214 -9.82 -6.01 -1.03
C ILE A 214 -11.18 -6.51 -0.54
N ALA A 215 -12.22 -5.67 -0.56
CA ALA A 215 -13.58 -6.09 -0.16
C ALA A 215 -14.12 -7.24 -1.03
N PHE A 216 -13.86 -7.20 -2.34
CA PHE A 216 -14.21 -8.27 -3.26
C PHE A 216 -13.49 -9.59 -2.91
N LEU A 217 -12.19 -9.55 -2.65
CA LEU A 217 -11.42 -10.75 -2.26
C LEU A 217 -11.87 -11.29 -0.90
N SER A 218 -12.07 -10.41 0.09
CA SER A 218 -12.51 -10.82 1.44
C SER A 218 -13.86 -11.52 1.40
N THR A 219 -14.85 -10.92 0.70
CA THR A 219 -16.18 -11.52 0.56
C THR A 219 -16.20 -12.77 -0.33
N GLY A 220 -15.20 -12.94 -1.19
CA GLY A 220 -14.99 -14.15 -1.97
C GLY A 220 -14.49 -15.33 -1.14
N GLU A 221 -13.76 -15.08 -0.05
CA GLU A 221 -13.30 -16.13 0.88
C GLU A 221 -14.30 -16.40 2.01
N ASP A 222 -14.87 -15.35 2.60
CA ASP A 222 -15.88 -15.42 3.67
C ASP A 222 -16.95 -14.37 3.37
N VAL A 223 -18.16 -14.82 3.05
CA VAL A 223 -19.26 -13.94 2.65
C VAL A 223 -19.58 -12.88 3.72
N ASP A 224 -19.34 -13.18 5.00
CA ASP A 224 -19.63 -12.30 6.14
C ASP A 224 -18.38 -11.57 6.65
N SER A 225 -17.26 -11.60 5.91
CA SER A 225 -15.98 -11.05 6.35
C SER A 225 -16.06 -9.57 6.75
N LEU A 226 -16.88 -8.80 6.03
CA LEU A 226 -17.00 -7.35 6.20
C LEU A 226 -17.69 -6.95 7.50
N GLU A 227 -18.55 -7.81 8.06
CA GLU A 227 -19.24 -7.53 9.33
C GLU A 227 -18.28 -7.44 10.52
N LYS A 228 -17.08 -8.01 10.39
CA LYS A 228 -16.01 -7.97 11.40
C LYS A 228 -15.18 -6.69 11.34
N TRP A 229 -15.23 -5.98 10.21
CA TRP A 229 -14.37 -4.82 9.95
C TRP A 229 -14.68 -3.59 10.82
N PRO A 230 -15.94 -3.24 11.17
CA PRO A 230 -16.23 -2.07 12.00
C PRO A 230 -15.46 -2.05 13.31
N ASP A 231 -15.47 -3.17 14.05
CA ASP A 231 -14.78 -3.27 15.33
C ASP A 231 -13.26 -3.24 15.17
N LEU A 232 -12.72 -3.86 14.12
CA LEU A 232 -11.29 -3.79 13.79
C LEU A 232 -10.86 -2.36 13.45
N PHE A 233 -11.66 -1.67 12.64
CA PHE A 233 -11.41 -0.28 12.25
C PHE A 233 -11.47 0.64 13.45
N ARG A 234 -12.47 0.52 14.32
CA ARG A 234 -12.55 1.31 15.55
C ARG A 234 -11.29 1.15 16.39
N LYS A 235 -10.90 -0.10 16.72
CA LYS A 235 -9.71 -0.39 17.52
C LYS A 235 -8.43 0.20 16.91
N ALA A 236 -8.26 0.04 15.59
CA ALA A 236 -7.11 0.57 14.88
C ALA A 236 -7.07 2.10 14.92
N MET A 237 -8.22 2.76 14.75
CA MET A 237 -8.32 4.23 14.77
C MET A 237 -8.12 4.79 16.18
N GLU A 238 -8.70 4.17 17.20
CA GLU A 238 -8.46 4.53 18.61
C GLU A 238 -6.97 4.40 18.97
N SER A 239 -6.32 3.35 18.51
CA SER A 239 -4.90 3.11 18.78
C SER A 239 -3.99 4.08 18.01
N CYS A 240 -4.25 4.28 16.71
CA CYS A 240 -3.37 5.06 15.85
C CYS A 240 -3.65 6.57 15.90
N PHE A 241 -4.88 6.97 16.23
CA PHE A 241 -5.35 8.36 16.20
C PHE A 241 -6.25 8.69 17.41
N PRO A 242 -5.78 8.49 18.65
CA PRO A 242 -6.61 8.56 19.85
C PRO A 242 -7.33 9.89 20.06
N ALA A 243 -6.74 11.00 19.60
CA ALA A 243 -7.30 12.34 19.78
C ALA A 243 -8.38 12.72 18.75
N GLU A 244 -8.52 11.98 17.65
CA GLU A 244 -9.34 12.40 16.50
C GLU A 244 -10.12 11.26 15.85
N TRP A 245 -10.03 10.03 16.38
CA TRP A 245 -10.67 8.87 15.78
C TRP A 245 -12.17 9.10 15.54
N GLN A 246 -12.89 9.76 16.48
CA GLN A 246 -14.32 10.08 16.30
C GLN A 246 -14.57 11.05 15.14
N SER A 247 -13.62 11.93 14.82
CA SER A 247 -13.72 12.84 13.68
C SER A 247 -13.47 12.09 12.37
N LEU A 248 -12.45 11.23 12.37
CA LEU A 248 -12.07 10.44 11.20
C LEU A 248 -13.17 9.46 10.79
N VAL A 249 -13.78 8.74 11.74
CA VAL A 249 -14.82 7.73 11.44
C VAL A 249 -16.01 8.31 10.69
N LYS A 250 -16.39 9.57 10.96
CA LYS A 250 -17.56 10.24 10.35
C LYS A 250 -17.47 10.37 8.83
N ASN A 251 -16.26 10.34 8.28
CA ASN A 251 -16.01 10.61 6.86
C ASN A 251 -15.28 9.46 6.15
N THR A 252 -15.09 8.31 6.82
CA THR A 252 -14.37 7.16 6.24
C THR A 252 -14.97 6.73 4.90
N GLY A 253 -16.29 6.76 4.75
CA GLY A 253 -16.97 6.34 3.52
C GLY A 253 -17.08 7.36 2.41
N SER A 254 -16.71 8.63 2.63
CA SER A 254 -17.13 9.74 1.76
C SER A 254 -16.60 9.59 0.33
N GLY A 255 -15.31 9.32 0.16
CA GLY A 255 -14.72 9.13 -1.18
C GLY A 255 -15.23 7.87 -1.88
N LEU A 256 -15.59 6.84 -1.12
CA LEU A 256 -16.17 5.61 -1.68
C LEU A 256 -17.58 5.84 -2.23
N ARG A 257 -18.39 6.66 -1.54
CA ARG A 257 -19.72 7.07 -2.02
C ARG A 257 -19.61 7.93 -3.27
N GLU A 258 -18.66 8.88 -3.31
CA GLU A 258 -18.37 9.65 -4.52
C GLU A 258 -17.96 8.74 -5.68
N LEU A 259 -17.03 7.81 -5.43
CA LEU A 259 -16.58 6.85 -6.43
C LEU A 259 -17.76 6.07 -7.01
N LEU A 260 -18.58 5.41 -6.18
CA LEU A 260 -19.66 4.52 -6.61
C LEU A 260 -20.80 5.22 -7.38
N THR A 261 -20.90 6.55 -7.29
CA THR A 261 -21.91 7.34 -8.01
C THR A 261 -21.39 7.92 -9.33
N SER A 262 -20.08 7.84 -9.59
CA SER A 262 -19.45 8.33 -10.81
C SER A 262 -19.05 7.18 -11.72
N ASP A 263 -19.72 7.02 -12.87
CA ASP A 263 -19.38 5.96 -13.83
C ASP A 263 -17.96 6.12 -14.41
N LEU A 264 -17.50 7.35 -14.61
CA LEU A 264 -16.14 7.62 -15.10
C LEU A 264 -15.08 7.20 -14.08
N ASP A 265 -15.27 7.56 -12.81
CA ASP A 265 -14.30 7.21 -11.76
C ASP A 265 -14.34 5.72 -11.43
N MET A 266 -15.53 5.10 -11.49
CA MET A 266 -15.67 3.65 -11.39
C MET A 266 -15.00 2.88 -12.52
N ASP A 267 -15.05 3.38 -13.77
CA ASP A 267 -14.31 2.78 -14.90
C ASP A 267 -12.80 2.82 -14.63
N GLU A 268 -12.28 3.95 -14.17
CA GLU A 268 -10.87 4.07 -13.81
C GLU A 268 -10.49 3.12 -12.67
N ALA A 269 -11.28 3.07 -11.59
CA ALA A 269 -11.04 2.16 -10.46
C ALA A 269 -11.08 0.69 -10.90
N HIS A 270 -12.08 0.30 -11.70
CA HIS A 270 -12.19 -1.05 -12.26
C HIS A 270 -11.01 -1.41 -13.15
N HIS A 271 -10.57 -0.48 -14.01
CA HIS A 271 -9.39 -0.64 -14.85
C HIS A 271 -8.15 -0.95 -14.01
N THR A 272 -7.92 -0.21 -12.92
CA THR A 272 -6.78 -0.48 -12.02
C THR A 272 -6.87 -1.83 -11.31
N CYS A 273 -8.08 -2.28 -10.97
CA CYS A 273 -8.27 -3.59 -10.34
C CYS A 273 -7.95 -4.71 -11.32
N ARG A 274 -8.54 -4.63 -12.53
CA ARG A 274 -8.39 -5.61 -13.62
C ARG A 274 -6.95 -5.77 -14.08
N TYR A 275 -6.20 -4.67 -14.17
CA TYR A 275 -4.81 -4.71 -14.65
C TYR A 275 -3.78 -4.69 -13.51
N GLY A 276 -4.23 -4.80 -12.25
CA GLY A 276 -3.37 -4.76 -11.06
C GLY A 276 -3.61 -5.94 -10.14
N LEU A 277 -4.23 -5.66 -8.98
CA LEU A 277 -4.41 -6.63 -7.89
C LEU A 277 -5.30 -7.83 -8.28
N LEU A 278 -6.32 -7.62 -9.12
CA LEU A 278 -7.26 -8.67 -9.53
C LEU A 278 -6.94 -9.23 -10.93
N ALA A 279 -5.70 -9.07 -11.41
CA ALA A 279 -5.33 -9.47 -12.78
C ALA A 279 -5.57 -10.95 -13.08
N SER A 280 -5.44 -11.83 -12.08
CA SER A 280 -5.68 -13.27 -12.25
C SER A 280 -7.16 -13.64 -12.24
N GLN A 281 -8.02 -12.80 -11.64
CA GLN A 281 -9.47 -13.03 -11.53
C GLN A 281 -10.22 -11.69 -11.65
N PRO A 282 -10.24 -11.09 -12.85
CA PRO A 282 -10.76 -9.74 -13.00
C PRO A 282 -12.29 -9.75 -12.83
N PRO A 283 -12.85 -8.95 -11.90
CA PRO A 283 -14.29 -8.87 -11.74
C PRO A 283 -14.92 -8.10 -12.89
N THR A 284 -16.22 -8.25 -13.09
CA THR A 284 -17.00 -7.29 -13.87
C THR A 284 -17.12 -5.97 -13.10
N LEU A 285 -17.41 -4.88 -13.82
CA LEU A 285 -17.68 -3.58 -13.18
C LEU A 285 -18.80 -3.68 -12.14
N GLU A 286 -19.87 -4.43 -12.46
CA GLU A 286 -21.00 -4.63 -11.55
C GLU A 286 -20.63 -5.43 -10.31
N GLN A 287 -19.81 -6.48 -10.43
CA GLN A 287 -19.30 -7.22 -9.27
C GLN A 287 -18.51 -6.30 -8.33
N LEU A 288 -17.70 -5.40 -8.89
CA LEU A 288 -16.93 -4.44 -8.09
C LEU A 288 -17.83 -3.38 -7.44
N LYS A 289 -18.87 -2.89 -8.15
CA LYS A 289 -19.91 -2.01 -7.57
C LYS A 289 -20.65 -2.69 -6.43
N ILE A 290 -21.00 -3.97 -6.57
CA ILE A 290 -21.64 -4.77 -5.50
C ILE A 290 -20.72 -4.87 -4.29
N ALA A 291 -19.44 -5.21 -4.48
CA ALA A 291 -18.47 -5.26 -3.39
C ALA A 291 -18.37 -3.91 -2.65
N GLY A 292 -18.39 -2.79 -3.37
CA GLY A 292 -18.39 -1.45 -2.77
C GLY A 292 -19.66 -1.13 -1.98
N LYS A 293 -20.83 -1.50 -2.49
CA LYS A 293 -22.11 -1.32 -1.77
C LYS A 293 -22.14 -2.14 -0.48
N ARG A 294 -21.67 -3.40 -0.53
CA ARG A 294 -21.53 -4.25 0.65
C ARG A 294 -20.55 -3.67 1.66
N LEU A 295 -19.39 -3.18 1.21
CA LEU A 295 -18.43 -2.51 2.09
C LEU A 295 -19.04 -1.30 2.80
N LEU A 296 -19.80 -0.48 2.09
CA LEU A 296 -20.50 0.65 2.71
C LEU A 296 -21.49 0.18 3.78
N GLN A 297 -22.35 -0.77 3.43
CA GLN A 297 -23.42 -1.27 4.30
C GLN A 297 -22.91 -2.03 5.53
N ASP A 298 -21.96 -2.94 5.32
CA ASP A 298 -21.58 -3.96 6.31
C ASP A 298 -20.38 -3.50 7.17
N ALA A 299 -19.54 -2.57 6.67
CA ALA A 299 -18.35 -2.11 7.38
C ALA A 299 -18.36 -0.62 7.71
N VAL A 300 -18.65 0.25 6.73
CA VAL A 300 -18.47 1.70 6.89
C VAL A 300 -19.60 2.35 7.68
N GLU A 301 -20.85 2.08 7.31
CA GLU A 301 -22.01 2.65 8.02
C GLU A 301 -22.09 2.20 9.48
N PRO A 302 -21.79 0.93 9.85
CA PRO A 302 -21.70 0.53 11.25
C PRO A 302 -20.57 1.25 11.99
N LEU A 303 -19.40 1.43 11.38
CA LEU A 303 -18.30 2.20 11.97
C LEU A 303 -18.70 3.67 12.22
N GLU A 304 -19.33 4.33 11.23
CA GLU A 304 -19.81 5.70 11.35
C GLU A 304 -20.84 5.86 12.49
N LYS A 305 -21.70 4.86 12.69
CA LYS A 305 -22.65 4.81 13.82
C LYS A 305 -21.93 4.66 15.16
N MET A 306 -20.89 3.83 15.25
CA MET A 306 -20.08 3.69 16.47
C MET A 306 -19.47 5.03 16.90
N GLY A 307 -18.97 5.82 15.94
CA GLY A 307 -18.44 7.17 16.21
C GLY A 307 -19.48 8.23 16.60
N SER A 308 -20.77 7.93 16.43
CA SER A 308 -21.88 8.86 16.71
C SER A 308 -22.60 8.57 18.02
N ASN A 309 -22.46 7.36 18.58
CA ASN A 309 -23.23 6.88 19.74
C ASN A 309 -22.51 7.04 21.10
N GLU A 310 -21.36 7.71 21.16
CA GLU A 310 -20.59 7.93 22.40
C GLU A 310 -20.67 9.37 22.95
N THR A 311 -21.76 10.10 22.69
CA THR A 311 -22.08 11.36 23.40
C THR A 311 -22.98 11.15 24.61
#